data_AF-A0A1E4I6A3-F1
#
_entry.id   AF-A0A1E4I6A3-F1
#
_cell.length_a   1.000
_cell.length_b   1.000
_cell.length_c   1.000
_cell.angle_alpha   90.00
_cell.angle_beta   90.00
_cell.angle_gamma   90.00
#
_symmetry.space_group_name_H-M   'P 1'
#
loop_
_entity.id
_entity.type
_entity.pdbx_description
1 polymer ?
#
loop_
_entity_poly.entity_id
_entity_poly.type
_entity_poly.pdbx_seq_one_letter_code
_entity_poly.pdbx_strand_id
1 'polypeptide(L)'
;MDHFIQLVELMYAGAVVPFVGAGISASAGFSSWKDHLRCQGKTAHIILERIEVLLASGAYETVLEEIEAIRGREVFINEIRDEFSRNLTIPDVVWRISELFTDTVITTNYDRLLEQSFETGEAGRVQVINGLNALEQRDPRKITVIKLHGDIREPKRCILSKNQYDEAYGNGSLNMHKPIPKLLAYHYKNSSLLFLGCSLSNDRTVQVFRKIRESMGEEEETKQHFSIEQVPESLEEIAQRNAELRNLGITPIWFEKERYELVESILSLAKNELRHRGVAPQPLPVQEPPIKLDMDLSHFLGDFIDLMPLLHWLHRGVPQAATSQYLSAMQRVFHGHSFATQQTDKNLAMALDNLLRVLSSSVEFDGYTHGKLSAAFRYMQQYLKSIGEENYLDDDFEWKIHELLTIPASQLETLVANKVDGSFDYHAIRLISALLQHGQKQRMSPKSFCELPGAVNHEFGDYISLALSANLGVTVPDRLDHIYTGDIRSLCEDAWNNLDKPIDLRFFERVKLMVAQILK
;
A
#
# COMPACT_ATOMS: atom_id res chain seq x y z
N MET A 1 -8.91 23.38 5.94
CA MET A 1 -10.22 22.97 5.39
C MET A 1 -10.59 23.87 4.20
N ASP A 2 -10.46 25.18 4.35
CA ASP A 2 -10.88 26.16 3.32
C ASP A 2 -10.17 26.03 1.96
N HIS A 3 -8.85 25.83 1.92
CA HIS A 3 -8.11 25.67 0.65
C HIS A 3 -8.52 24.40 -0.12
N PHE A 4 -8.85 23.32 0.60
CA PHE A 4 -9.31 22.07 -0.01
C PHE A 4 -10.69 22.24 -0.65
N ILE A 5 -11.60 22.96 0.01
CA ILE A 5 -12.94 23.26 -0.54
C ILE A 5 -12.81 24.09 -1.81
N GLN A 6 -11.95 25.12 -1.82
CA GLN A 6 -11.67 25.93 -3.02
C GLN A 6 -11.12 25.09 -4.17
N LEU A 7 -10.19 24.17 -3.88
CA LEU A 7 -9.69 23.22 -4.88
C LEU A 7 -10.84 22.38 -5.47
N VAL A 8 -11.69 21.78 -4.62
CA VAL A 8 -12.83 20.96 -5.07
C VAL A 8 -13.80 21.77 -5.93
N GLU A 9 -14.05 23.04 -5.62
CA GLU A 9 -14.89 23.93 -6.44
C GLU A 9 -14.31 24.17 -7.83
N LEU A 10 -12.99 24.40 -7.92
CA LEU A 10 -12.32 24.57 -9.21
C LEU A 10 -12.26 23.26 -10.00
N MET A 11 -12.11 22.12 -9.32
CA MET A 11 -12.19 20.78 -9.94
C MET A 11 -13.60 20.53 -10.48
N TYR A 12 -14.64 20.90 -9.73
CA TYR A 12 -16.04 20.81 -10.15
C TYR A 12 -16.31 21.66 -11.41
N ALA A 13 -15.67 22.83 -11.52
CA ALA A 13 -15.74 23.69 -12.70
C ALA A 13 -14.91 23.18 -13.90
N GLY A 14 -14.16 22.07 -13.76
CA GLY A 14 -13.27 21.57 -14.81
C GLY A 14 -12.09 22.48 -15.11
N ALA A 15 -11.72 23.37 -14.18
CA ALA A 15 -10.70 24.40 -14.39
C ALA A 15 -9.29 23.96 -13.93
N VAL A 16 -9.17 22.77 -13.32
CA VAL A 16 -7.93 22.29 -12.70
C VAL A 16 -7.14 21.40 -13.64
N VAL A 17 -5.86 21.71 -13.79
CA VAL A 17 -4.91 20.87 -14.55
C VAL A 17 -3.84 20.35 -13.58
N PRO A 18 -3.71 19.02 -13.39
CA PRO A 18 -2.69 18.46 -12.52
C PRO A 18 -1.30 18.62 -13.15
N PHE A 19 -0.35 19.03 -12.32
CA PHE A 19 1.07 19.07 -12.61
C PHE A 19 1.78 18.04 -11.72
N VAL A 20 2.19 16.92 -12.31
CA VAL A 20 2.70 15.75 -11.59
C VAL A 20 4.23 15.68 -11.67
N GLY A 21 4.88 15.64 -10.51
CA GLY A 21 6.32 15.52 -10.37
C GLY A 21 6.78 14.13 -9.93
N ALA A 22 8.09 13.96 -9.79
CA ALA A 22 8.72 12.67 -9.53
C ALA A 22 8.34 12.06 -8.18
N GLY A 23 7.86 12.87 -7.21
CA GLY A 23 7.39 12.38 -5.92
C GLY A 23 6.18 11.44 -6.02
N ILE A 24 5.36 11.56 -7.07
CA ILE A 24 4.27 10.61 -7.32
C ILE A 24 4.84 9.28 -7.81
N SER A 25 5.76 9.30 -8.77
CA SER A 25 6.42 8.10 -9.31
C SER A 25 7.33 7.40 -8.29
N ALA A 26 7.82 8.11 -7.27
CA ALA A 26 8.63 7.54 -6.20
C ALA A 26 7.87 6.43 -5.42
N SER A 27 6.55 6.57 -5.26
CA SER A 27 5.71 5.54 -4.64
C SER A 27 5.64 4.23 -5.43
N ALA A 28 5.95 4.26 -6.74
CA ALA A 28 6.08 3.06 -7.57
C ALA A 28 7.49 2.43 -7.50
N GLY A 29 8.45 3.10 -6.85
CA GLY A 29 9.85 2.67 -6.79
C GLY A 29 10.76 3.27 -7.87
N PHE A 30 10.33 4.33 -8.56
CA PHE A 30 11.22 5.11 -9.43
C PHE A 30 12.08 6.08 -8.60
N SER A 31 13.34 6.22 -8.98
CA SER A 31 14.22 7.24 -8.40
C SER A 31 13.73 8.65 -8.75
N SER A 32 13.82 9.58 -7.80
CA SER A 32 13.68 11.00 -8.14
C SER A 32 14.82 11.44 -9.06
N TRP A 33 14.65 12.55 -9.78
CA TRP A 33 15.71 13.09 -10.62
C TRP A 33 17.00 13.38 -9.83
N LYS A 34 16.85 13.90 -8.60
CA LYS A 34 17.96 14.16 -7.69
C LYS A 34 18.67 12.87 -7.28
N ASP A 35 17.92 11.83 -6.94
CA ASP A 35 18.48 10.54 -6.50
C ASP A 35 19.16 9.79 -7.64
N HIS A 36 18.58 9.87 -8.84
CA HIS A 36 19.15 9.30 -10.05
C HIS A 36 20.50 9.96 -10.39
N LEU A 37 20.56 11.31 -10.42
CA LEU A 37 21.81 12.04 -10.63
C LEU A 37 22.85 11.74 -9.56
N ARG A 38 22.43 11.57 -8.30
CA ARG A 38 23.32 11.17 -7.21
C ARG A 38 23.93 9.80 -7.45
N CYS A 39 23.11 8.82 -7.82
CA CYS A 39 23.57 7.45 -8.11
C CYS A 39 24.55 7.44 -9.30
N GLN A 40 24.18 8.11 -10.39
CA GLN A 40 25.02 8.20 -11.58
C GLN A 40 26.34 8.94 -11.33
N GLY A 41 26.32 10.04 -10.57
CA GLY A 41 27.52 10.78 -10.22
C GLY A 41 28.49 9.96 -9.37
N LYS A 42 27.97 9.12 -8.44
CA LYS A 42 28.79 8.16 -7.68
C LYS A 42 29.44 7.13 -8.60
N THR A 43 28.68 6.57 -9.54
CA THR A 43 29.20 5.62 -10.54
C THR A 43 30.22 6.27 -11.49
N ALA A 44 30.08 7.57 -11.75
CA ALA A 44 31.05 8.37 -12.50
C ALA A 44 32.29 8.78 -11.68
N HIS A 45 32.43 8.32 -10.43
CA HIS A 45 33.52 8.69 -9.52
C HIS A 45 33.65 10.20 -9.24
N ILE A 46 32.55 10.95 -9.35
CA ILE A 46 32.51 12.35 -8.92
C ILE A 46 32.45 12.38 -7.38
N ILE A 47 33.18 13.32 -6.77
CA ILE A 47 33.24 13.51 -5.32
C ILE A 47 31.82 13.73 -4.76
N LEU A 48 31.42 12.92 -3.79
CA LEU A 48 30.05 12.92 -3.26
C LEU A 48 29.65 14.27 -2.67
N GLU A 49 30.55 14.92 -1.94
CA GLU A 49 30.34 16.24 -1.35
C GLU A 49 30.02 17.29 -2.44
N ARG A 50 30.69 17.20 -3.60
CA ARG A 50 30.42 18.10 -4.74
C ARG A 50 29.04 17.84 -5.32
N ILE A 51 28.66 16.58 -5.48
CA ILE A 51 27.33 16.18 -5.97
C ILE A 51 26.25 16.74 -5.03
N GLU A 52 26.36 16.52 -3.72
CA GLU A 52 25.33 16.99 -2.78
C GLU A 52 25.20 18.51 -2.78
N VAL A 53 26.31 19.26 -2.86
CA VAL A 53 26.28 20.74 -2.94
C VAL A 53 25.57 21.21 -4.22
N LEU A 54 25.89 20.61 -5.37
CA LEU A 54 25.24 20.96 -6.64
C LEU A 54 23.75 20.58 -6.63
N LEU A 55 23.40 19.39 -6.13
CA LEU A 55 22.01 18.95 -6.03
C LEU A 55 21.19 19.76 -5.02
N ALA A 56 21.79 20.24 -3.92
CA ALA A 56 21.14 21.09 -2.93
C ALA A 56 20.89 22.51 -3.45
N SER A 57 21.77 23.03 -4.32
CA SER A 57 21.62 24.34 -4.95
C SER A 57 20.70 24.33 -6.19
N GLY A 58 20.18 23.16 -6.60
CA GLY A 58 19.36 23.00 -7.80
C GLY A 58 20.17 23.01 -9.10
N ALA A 59 21.50 22.91 -9.03
CA ALA A 59 22.40 22.90 -10.17
C ALA A 59 22.49 21.51 -10.84
N TYR A 60 21.33 20.93 -11.17
CA TYR A 60 21.22 19.59 -11.78
C TYR A 60 21.98 19.49 -13.11
N GLU A 61 21.98 20.57 -13.88
CA GLU A 61 22.63 20.64 -15.19
C GLU A 61 24.16 20.56 -15.10
N THR A 62 24.75 21.12 -14.04
CA THR A 62 26.19 21.01 -13.81
C THR A 62 26.57 19.56 -13.49
N VAL A 63 25.74 18.87 -12.70
CA VAL A 63 25.94 17.44 -12.40
C VAL A 63 25.82 16.61 -13.66
N LEU A 64 24.85 16.91 -14.53
CA LEU A 64 24.71 16.28 -15.85
C LEU A 64 25.96 16.46 -16.70
N GLU A 65 26.46 17.69 -16.84
CA GLU A 65 27.66 17.98 -17.64
C GLU A 65 28.88 17.19 -17.15
N GLU A 66 29.07 17.09 -15.82
CA GLU A 66 30.16 16.33 -15.23
C GLU A 66 30.01 14.81 -15.48
N ILE A 67 28.80 14.26 -15.37
CA ILE A 67 28.54 12.84 -15.66
C ILE A 67 28.75 12.54 -17.15
N GLU A 68 28.20 13.37 -18.05
CA GLU A 68 28.34 13.20 -19.49
C GLU A 68 29.80 13.29 -19.93
N ALA A 69 30.59 14.19 -19.34
CA ALA A 69 32.01 14.33 -19.65
C ALA A 69 32.84 13.09 -19.29
N ILE A 70 32.48 12.38 -18.23
CA ILE A 70 33.22 11.19 -17.75
C ILE A 70 32.75 9.92 -18.44
N ARG A 71 31.43 9.71 -18.52
CA ARG A 71 30.84 8.42 -18.93
C ARG A 71 30.37 8.40 -20.38
N GLY A 72 30.26 9.57 -21.01
CA GLY A 72 29.71 9.71 -22.33
C GLY A 72 28.17 9.68 -22.33
N ARG A 73 27.58 10.42 -23.27
CA ARG A 73 26.14 10.63 -23.38
C ARG A 73 25.34 9.35 -23.63
N GLU A 74 25.86 8.40 -24.40
CA GLU A 74 25.10 7.17 -24.70
C GLU A 74 24.91 6.28 -23.47
N VAL A 75 25.92 6.20 -22.59
CA VAL A 75 25.83 5.46 -21.33
C VAL A 75 24.78 6.09 -20.43
N PHE A 76 24.80 7.42 -20.31
CA PHE A 76 23.80 8.17 -19.55
C PHE A 76 22.36 7.91 -20.03
N ILE A 77 22.14 7.96 -21.35
CA ILE A 77 20.83 7.71 -21.96
C ILE A 77 20.35 6.26 -21.71
N ASN A 78 21.26 5.28 -21.78
CA ASN A 78 20.90 3.89 -21.53
C ASN A 78 20.52 3.66 -20.07
N GLU A 79 21.22 4.26 -19.11
CA GLU A 79 20.87 4.12 -17.69
C GLU A 79 19.54 4.80 -17.33
N ILE A 80 19.25 5.95 -17.94
CA ILE A 80 17.91 6.55 -17.83
C ILE A 80 16.84 5.61 -18.39
N ARG A 81 17.11 4.99 -19.55
CA ARG A 81 16.19 3.99 -20.10
C ARG A 81 15.99 2.83 -19.15
N ASP A 82 17.06 2.27 -18.59
CA ASP A 82 16.99 1.10 -17.72
C ASP A 82 16.22 1.41 -16.42
N GLU A 83 16.39 2.60 -15.85
CA GLU A 83 15.66 3.00 -14.64
C GLU A 83 14.20 3.33 -14.94
N PHE A 84 13.90 4.15 -15.96
CA PHE A 84 12.54 4.69 -16.17
C PHE A 84 11.67 3.85 -17.13
N SER A 85 12.22 2.81 -17.76
CA SER A 85 11.43 1.84 -18.57
C SER A 85 10.95 0.63 -17.77
N ARG A 86 11.19 0.60 -16.46
CA ARG A 86 10.74 -0.49 -15.58
C ARG A 86 9.21 -0.56 -15.57
N ASN A 87 8.67 -1.76 -15.74
CA ASN A 87 7.24 -2.01 -15.56
C ASN A 87 6.97 -2.22 -14.08
N LEU A 88 6.63 -1.14 -13.39
CA LEU A 88 6.29 -1.14 -11.97
C LEU A 88 4.78 -1.13 -11.80
N THR A 89 4.32 -1.56 -10.62
CA THR A 89 2.90 -1.48 -10.28
C THR A 89 2.47 -0.02 -10.20
N ILE A 90 1.34 0.31 -10.82
CA ILE A 90 0.76 1.65 -10.79
C ILE A 90 0.25 1.94 -9.36
N PRO A 91 0.76 2.96 -8.66
CA PRO A 91 0.32 3.31 -7.31
C PRO A 91 -1.13 3.85 -7.28
N ASP A 92 -1.82 3.68 -6.16
CA ASP A 92 -3.21 4.17 -5.97
C ASP A 92 -3.36 5.67 -6.23
N VAL A 93 -2.38 6.48 -5.83
CA VAL A 93 -2.40 7.92 -6.11
C VAL A 93 -2.42 8.23 -7.61
N VAL A 94 -1.76 7.40 -8.44
CA VAL A 94 -1.76 7.54 -9.91
C VAL A 94 -3.12 7.12 -10.49
N TRP A 95 -3.73 6.08 -9.93
CA TRP A 95 -5.12 5.72 -10.27
C TRP A 95 -6.08 6.86 -9.94
N ARG A 96 -6.00 7.46 -8.75
CA ARG A 96 -6.86 8.61 -8.38
C ARG A 96 -6.68 9.80 -9.30
N ILE A 97 -5.45 10.11 -9.71
CA ILE A 97 -5.18 11.15 -10.71
C ILE A 97 -5.93 10.82 -12.01
N SER A 98 -5.86 9.58 -12.48
CA SER A 98 -6.49 9.19 -13.74
C SER A 98 -8.02 9.21 -13.71
N GLU A 99 -8.62 8.98 -12.55
CA GLU A 99 -10.07 9.04 -12.34
C GLU A 99 -10.59 10.48 -12.23
N LEU A 100 -9.78 11.39 -11.70
CA LEU A 100 -10.17 12.78 -11.46
C LEU A 100 -9.93 13.70 -12.66
N PHE A 101 -8.90 13.43 -13.46
CA PHE A 101 -8.42 14.35 -14.49
C PHE A 101 -8.41 13.69 -15.86
N THR A 102 -9.48 13.90 -16.62
CA THR A 102 -9.75 13.19 -17.90
C THR A 102 -9.56 14.05 -19.15
N ASP A 103 -8.97 15.24 -19.04
CA ASP A 103 -8.69 16.14 -20.18
C ASP A 103 -7.18 16.32 -20.41
N THR A 104 -6.50 17.05 -19.51
CA THR A 104 -5.09 17.39 -19.66
C THR A 104 -4.33 17.13 -18.37
N VAL A 105 -3.15 16.49 -18.45
CA VAL A 105 -2.19 16.32 -17.35
C VAL A 105 -0.81 16.80 -17.80
N ILE A 106 -0.09 17.54 -16.96
CA ILE A 106 1.28 17.99 -17.21
C ILE A 106 2.23 17.24 -16.28
N THR A 107 3.38 16.79 -16.78
CA THR A 107 4.40 16.16 -15.94
C THR A 107 5.82 16.46 -16.40
N THR A 108 6.76 16.43 -15.45
CA THR A 108 8.21 16.42 -15.72
C THR A 108 8.80 15.01 -15.73
N ASN A 109 7.98 13.97 -15.51
CA ASN A 109 8.45 12.61 -15.36
C ASN A 109 8.64 11.93 -16.73
N TYR A 110 9.67 11.08 -16.84
CA TYR A 110 9.95 10.31 -18.05
C TYR A 110 9.15 9.00 -18.12
N ASP A 111 8.87 8.41 -16.96
CA ASP A 111 8.15 7.14 -16.82
C ASP A 111 6.73 7.22 -17.40
N ARG A 112 6.08 6.06 -17.57
CA ARG A 112 4.77 5.95 -18.23
C ARG A 112 3.61 5.63 -17.28
N LEU A 113 3.74 5.87 -15.98
CA LEU A 113 2.71 5.48 -15.01
C LEU A 113 1.37 6.15 -15.29
N LEU A 114 1.39 7.45 -15.65
CA LEU A 114 0.18 8.21 -15.97
C LEU A 114 -0.48 7.66 -17.24
N GLU A 115 0.27 7.43 -18.30
CA GLU A 115 -0.30 6.89 -19.54
C GLU A 115 -0.83 5.49 -19.35
N GLN A 116 -0.10 4.64 -18.61
CA GLN A 116 -0.55 3.28 -18.31
C GLN A 116 -1.85 3.29 -17.50
N SER A 117 -2.02 4.21 -16.54
CA SER A 117 -3.28 4.29 -15.78
C SER A 117 -4.44 4.75 -16.65
N PHE A 118 -4.24 5.74 -17.52
CA PHE A 118 -5.27 6.21 -18.46
C PHE A 118 -5.62 5.22 -19.58
N GLU A 119 -4.67 4.40 -20.02
CA GLU A 119 -4.86 3.38 -21.08
C GLU A 119 -5.47 2.08 -20.54
N THR A 120 -5.63 1.94 -19.22
CA THR A 120 -6.22 0.75 -18.61
C THR A 120 -7.71 0.64 -18.94
N GLY A 121 -8.08 -0.41 -19.68
CA GLY A 121 -9.46 -0.70 -20.10
C GLY A 121 -9.79 -0.36 -21.57
N GLU A 122 -9.07 0.58 -22.21
CA GLU A 122 -9.19 0.85 -23.65
C GLU A 122 -7.89 1.45 -24.21
N ALA A 123 -7.24 0.71 -25.11
CA ALA A 123 -6.00 1.15 -25.75
C ALA A 123 -6.23 2.36 -26.67
N GLY A 124 -5.31 3.31 -26.66
CA GLY A 124 -5.31 4.46 -27.58
C GLY A 124 -6.06 5.71 -27.10
N ARG A 125 -6.52 5.73 -25.83
CA ARG A 125 -7.17 6.88 -25.19
C ARG A 125 -6.24 8.03 -24.83
N VAL A 126 -4.92 7.81 -24.82
CA VAL A 126 -3.94 8.83 -24.43
C VAL A 126 -3.24 9.40 -25.65
N GLN A 127 -3.04 10.72 -25.65
CA GLN A 127 -2.09 11.41 -26.52
C GLN A 127 -0.94 11.95 -25.66
N VAL A 128 0.28 11.49 -25.92
CA VAL A 128 1.48 12.04 -25.27
C VAL A 128 2.03 13.17 -26.12
N ILE A 129 2.13 14.37 -25.55
CA ILE A 129 2.71 15.54 -26.21
C ILE A 129 4.04 15.88 -25.53
N ASN A 130 5.11 15.95 -26.31
CA ASN A 130 6.41 16.41 -25.82
C ASN A 130 6.38 17.95 -25.64
N GLY A 131 6.91 18.46 -24.53
CA GLY A 131 6.95 19.90 -24.24
C GLY A 131 7.69 20.75 -25.29
N LEU A 132 8.58 20.14 -26.07
CA LEU A 132 9.23 20.78 -27.22
C LEU A 132 8.28 21.02 -28.40
N ASN A 133 7.19 20.25 -28.49
CA ASN A 133 6.16 20.31 -29.52
C ASN A 133 4.89 21.02 -29.02
N ALA A 134 5.04 22.17 -28.36
CA ALA A 134 3.92 22.92 -27.77
C ALA A 134 2.80 23.34 -28.75
N LEU A 135 3.00 23.17 -30.06
CA LEU A 135 2.04 23.47 -31.14
C LEU A 135 1.31 22.23 -31.67
N GLU A 136 1.60 21.04 -31.13
CA GLU A 136 0.91 19.82 -31.53
C GLU A 136 -0.59 19.92 -31.23
N GLN A 137 -1.42 19.57 -32.21
CA GLN A 137 -2.87 19.63 -32.06
C GLN A 137 -3.33 18.53 -31.09
N ARG A 138 -4.13 18.92 -30.11
CA ARG A 138 -4.77 18.01 -29.16
C ARG A 138 -5.93 17.31 -29.83
N ASP A 139 -6.00 16.00 -29.68
CA ASP A 139 -7.17 15.21 -30.05
C ASP A 139 -8.24 15.39 -28.95
N PRO A 140 -9.38 16.03 -29.23
CA PRO A 140 -10.43 16.29 -28.24
C PRO A 140 -11.10 15.01 -27.72
N ARG A 141 -10.81 13.84 -28.31
CA ARG A 141 -11.32 12.53 -27.87
C ARG A 141 -10.35 11.80 -26.94
N LYS A 142 -9.15 12.35 -26.71
CA LYS A 142 -8.09 11.71 -25.95
C LYS A 142 -7.68 12.53 -24.75
N ILE A 143 -7.19 11.83 -23.74
CA ILE A 143 -6.54 12.42 -22.58
C ILE A 143 -5.15 12.88 -23.01
N THR A 144 -4.85 14.15 -22.83
CA THR A 144 -3.56 14.74 -23.21
C THR A 144 -2.58 14.67 -22.04
N VAL A 145 -1.50 13.90 -22.16
CA VAL A 145 -0.39 13.87 -21.20
C VAL A 145 0.78 14.67 -21.78
N ILE A 146 1.03 15.85 -21.22
CA ILE A 146 2.11 16.75 -21.64
C ILE A 146 3.36 16.44 -20.83
N LYS A 147 4.36 15.84 -21.47
CA LYS A 147 5.66 15.55 -20.86
C LYS A 147 6.67 16.63 -21.21
N LEU A 148 7.00 17.47 -20.25
CA LEU A 148 7.85 18.64 -20.48
C LEU A 148 9.25 18.24 -20.93
N HIS A 149 9.83 17.21 -20.31
CA HIS A 149 11.22 16.80 -20.57
C HIS A 149 11.33 15.60 -21.51
N GLY A 150 10.22 15.11 -22.06
CA GLY A 150 10.18 14.00 -23.02
C GLY A 150 9.71 12.68 -22.42
N ASP A 151 9.70 11.63 -23.25
CA ASP A 151 9.15 10.32 -22.93
C ASP A 151 10.22 9.23 -23.04
N ILE A 152 10.24 8.30 -22.08
CA ILE A 152 11.24 7.23 -22.04
C ILE A 152 11.18 6.25 -23.21
N ARG A 153 10.10 6.18 -23.99
CA ARG A 153 10.03 5.41 -25.25
C ARG A 153 10.94 5.99 -26.32
N GLU A 154 11.23 7.29 -26.24
CA GLU A 154 12.11 7.99 -27.15
C GLU A 154 13.20 8.74 -26.36
N PRO A 155 14.13 8.05 -25.66
CA PRO A 155 15.11 8.70 -24.78
C PRO A 155 15.98 9.75 -25.48
N LYS A 156 16.20 9.59 -26.78
CA LYS A 156 16.95 10.55 -27.62
C LYS A 156 16.23 11.90 -27.78
N ARG A 157 14.92 11.95 -27.54
CA ARG A 157 14.08 13.15 -27.55
C ARG A 157 13.80 13.69 -26.14
N CYS A 158 14.38 13.09 -25.11
CA CYS A 158 14.34 13.63 -23.76
C CYS A 158 15.36 14.76 -23.58
N ILE A 159 15.05 15.68 -22.68
CA ILE A 159 15.93 16.77 -22.25
C ILE A 159 16.86 16.23 -21.17
N LEU A 160 18.03 15.74 -21.59
CA LEU A 160 18.95 14.98 -20.75
C LEU A 160 20.33 15.63 -20.61
N SER A 161 20.55 16.79 -21.22
CA SER A 161 21.81 17.53 -21.13
C SER A 161 21.57 19.04 -20.97
N LYS A 162 22.57 19.75 -20.45
CA LYS A 162 22.52 21.22 -20.31
C LYS A 162 22.20 21.92 -21.63
N ASN A 163 22.81 21.51 -22.73
CA ASN A 163 22.51 22.07 -24.06
C ASN A 163 21.03 21.90 -24.44
N GLN A 164 20.41 20.76 -24.10
CA GLN A 164 18.97 20.54 -24.37
C GLN A 164 18.10 21.40 -23.44
N TYR A 165 18.50 21.59 -22.18
CA TYR A 165 17.82 22.54 -21.29
C TYR A 165 17.92 23.97 -21.82
N ASP A 166 19.07 24.38 -22.34
CA ASP A 166 19.31 25.69 -22.95
C ASP A 166 18.47 25.90 -24.22
N GLU A 167 18.37 24.89 -25.07
CA GLU A 167 17.50 24.92 -26.24
C GLU A 167 16.03 25.05 -25.88
N ALA A 168 15.60 24.38 -24.80
CA ALA A 168 14.21 24.28 -24.39
C ALA A 168 13.71 25.43 -23.50
N TYR A 169 14.58 26.02 -22.68
CA TYR A 169 14.25 27.08 -21.72
C TYR A 169 14.97 28.41 -21.98
N GLY A 170 16.11 28.40 -22.69
CA GLY A 170 16.99 29.55 -22.90
C GLY A 170 18.38 29.35 -22.28
N ASN A 171 19.42 29.91 -22.90
CA ASN A 171 20.80 29.82 -22.42
C ASN A 171 21.10 30.97 -21.45
N GLY A 172 21.47 30.66 -20.21
CA GLY A 172 21.85 31.62 -19.16
C GLY A 172 20.69 32.44 -18.59
N SER A 173 19.69 32.81 -19.41
CA SER A 173 18.45 33.46 -18.98
C SER A 173 17.22 32.80 -19.60
N LEU A 174 16.14 32.72 -18.83
CA LEU A 174 14.88 32.14 -19.30
C LEU A 174 14.31 32.94 -20.48
N ASN A 175 14.09 32.25 -21.60
CA ASN A 175 13.46 32.78 -22.78
C ASN A 175 12.00 32.31 -22.86
N MET A 176 11.07 33.22 -22.56
CA MET A 176 9.62 32.95 -22.55
C MET A 176 9.02 32.61 -23.92
N HIS A 177 9.78 32.80 -25.01
CA HIS A 177 9.36 32.41 -26.36
C HIS A 177 9.73 30.98 -26.75
N LYS A 178 10.51 30.29 -25.90
CA LYS A 178 10.83 28.88 -26.11
C LYS A 178 9.62 27.99 -25.84
N PRO A 179 9.57 26.77 -26.41
CA PRO A 179 8.37 25.91 -26.37
C PRO A 179 7.86 25.64 -24.95
N ILE A 180 8.74 25.22 -24.03
CA ILE A 180 8.33 24.87 -22.66
C ILE A 180 7.87 26.11 -21.87
N PRO A 181 8.65 27.22 -21.79
CA PRO A 181 8.18 28.43 -21.11
C PRO A 181 6.85 28.97 -21.64
N LYS A 182 6.63 28.92 -22.96
CA LYS A 182 5.37 29.33 -23.59
C LYS A 182 4.20 28.43 -23.18
N LEU A 183 4.41 27.11 -23.17
CA LEU A 183 3.41 26.14 -22.75
C LEU A 183 3.04 26.29 -21.27
N LEU A 184 4.04 26.44 -20.40
CA LEU A 184 3.83 26.70 -18.98
C LEU A 184 3.08 28.01 -18.74
N ALA A 185 3.44 29.08 -19.45
CA ALA A 185 2.75 30.36 -19.37
C ALA A 185 1.28 30.26 -19.78
N TYR A 186 0.97 29.49 -20.84
CA TYR A 186 -0.39 29.25 -21.26
C TYR A 186 -1.22 28.57 -20.16
N HIS A 187 -0.73 27.47 -19.59
CA HIS A 187 -1.47 26.75 -18.56
C HIS A 187 -1.57 27.51 -17.24
N TYR A 188 -0.50 28.18 -16.82
CA TYR A 188 -0.51 29.01 -15.63
C TYR A 188 -1.53 30.16 -15.74
N LYS A 189 -1.68 30.77 -16.92
CA LYS A 189 -2.64 31.88 -17.14
C LYS A 189 -4.09 31.41 -17.27
N ASN A 190 -4.33 30.27 -17.91
CA ASN A 190 -5.68 29.86 -18.34
C ASN A 190 -6.30 28.76 -17.46
N SER A 191 -5.55 28.15 -16.55
CA SER A 191 -6.04 27.05 -15.71
C SER A 191 -5.50 27.13 -14.28
N SER A 192 -6.19 26.49 -13.35
CA SER A 192 -5.73 26.32 -11.97
C SER A 192 -4.84 25.08 -11.88
N LEU A 193 -3.51 25.28 -11.82
CA LEU A 193 -2.57 24.18 -11.65
C LEU A 193 -2.68 23.55 -10.25
N LEU A 194 -2.68 22.20 -10.20
CA LEU A 194 -2.55 21.41 -8.97
C LEU A 194 -1.22 20.64 -9.00
N PHE A 195 -0.25 21.08 -8.20
CA PHE A 195 1.07 20.46 -8.10
C PHE A 195 1.05 19.26 -7.15
N LEU A 196 1.41 18.09 -7.68
CA LEU A 196 1.43 16.80 -6.96
C LEU A 196 2.82 16.19 -7.04
N GLY A 197 3.43 15.85 -5.90
CA GLY A 197 4.78 15.25 -5.85
C GLY A 197 5.87 16.11 -6.49
N CYS A 198 5.67 17.42 -6.54
CA CYS A 198 6.64 18.39 -7.06
C CYS A 198 7.39 19.00 -5.87
N SER A 199 8.73 18.99 -5.91
CA SER A 199 9.52 19.66 -4.87
C SER A 199 9.33 21.18 -4.88
N LEU A 200 8.90 21.74 -6.03
CA LEU A 200 8.82 23.18 -6.28
C LEU A 200 10.09 23.93 -5.81
N SER A 201 11.23 23.22 -5.90
CA SER A 201 12.56 23.72 -5.62
C SER A 201 13.10 24.45 -6.84
N ASN A 202 14.20 25.20 -6.70
CA ASN A 202 14.65 26.22 -7.65
C ASN A 202 15.18 25.69 -9.02
N ASP A 203 14.40 24.88 -9.74
CA ASP A 203 14.66 24.41 -11.09
C ASP A 203 14.16 25.40 -12.17
N ARG A 204 14.47 25.14 -13.45
CA ARG A 204 14.06 26.00 -14.57
C ARG A 204 12.54 26.14 -14.72
N THR A 205 11.77 25.10 -14.39
CA THR A 205 10.30 25.13 -14.47
C THR A 205 9.74 26.10 -13.43
N VAL A 206 10.24 26.04 -12.19
CA VAL A 206 9.84 26.97 -11.11
C VAL A 206 10.30 28.39 -11.42
N GLN A 207 11.49 28.57 -11.98
CA GLN A 207 11.94 29.89 -12.41
C GLN A 207 11.04 30.47 -13.52
N VAL A 208 10.49 29.63 -14.41
CA VAL A 208 9.48 30.06 -15.40
C VAL A 208 8.21 30.54 -14.71
N PHE A 209 7.66 29.79 -13.75
CA PHE A 209 6.47 30.22 -13.00
C PHE A 209 6.71 31.53 -12.24
N ARG A 210 7.88 31.68 -11.61
CA ARG A 210 8.29 32.93 -10.96
C ARG A 210 8.30 34.10 -11.93
N LYS A 211 8.93 33.93 -13.10
CA LYS A 211 8.98 34.96 -14.15
C LYS A 211 7.61 35.29 -14.73
N ILE A 212 6.72 34.30 -14.87
CA ILE A 212 5.33 34.53 -15.29
C ILE A 212 4.63 35.38 -14.25
N ARG A 213 4.73 35.02 -12.97
CA ARG A 213 4.09 35.74 -11.86
C ARG A 213 4.61 37.17 -11.73
N GLU A 214 5.91 37.39 -11.86
CA GLU A 214 6.54 38.72 -11.86
C GLU A 214 6.11 39.58 -13.06
N SER A 215 5.79 38.95 -14.21
CA SER A 215 5.35 39.63 -15.41
C SER A 215 3.85 40.00 -15.42
N MET A 216 3.07 39.43 -14.49
CA MET A 216 1.64 39.75 -14.34
C MET A 216 1.48 41.05 -13.57
N GLY A 217 0.68 41.97 -14.09
CA GLY A 217 0.35 43.23 -13.40
C GLY A 217 -0.60 43.00 -12.21
N GLU A 218 -0.65 43.95 -11.27
CA GLU A 218 -1.55 43.89 -10.10
C GLU A 218 -3.04 43.84 -10.48
N GLU A 219 -3.39 44.27 -11.69
CA GLU A 219 -4.75 44.30 -12.24
C GLU A 219 -5.14 43.02 -13.01
N GLU A 220 -4.20 42.11 -13.32
CA GLU A 220 -4.53 40.84 -13.98
C GLU A 220 -5.15 39.86 -12.98
N GLU A 221 -6.31 39.29 -13.33
CA GLU A 221 -6.96 38.26 -12.52
C GLU A 221 -6.09 37.00 -12.50
N THR A 222 -5.40 36.78 -11.38
CA THR A 222 -4.50 35.63 -11.28
C THR A 222 -5.26 34.39 -10.84
N LYS A 223 -5.22 33.34 -11.66
CA LYS A 223 -5.79 32.03 -11.29
C LYS A 223 -5.10 31.51 -10.03
N GLN A 224 -5.89 30.93 -9.13
CA GLN A 224 -5.36 30.31 -7.93
C GLN A 224 -4.80 28.93 -8.29
N HIS A 225 -3.55 28.68 -7.89
CA HIS A 225 -2.89 27.38 -8.03
C HIS A 225 -2.76 26.72 -6.66
N PHE A 226 -2.64 25.40 -6.63
CA PHE A 226 -2.57 24.60 -5.40
C PHE A 226 -1.38 23.65 -5.44
N SER A 227 -0.78 23.38 -4.29
CA SER A 227 0.16 22.25 -4.11
C SER A 227 -0.30 21.37 -2.96
N ILE A 228 -0.09 20.06 -3.06
CA ILE A 228 -0.24 19.14 -1.93
C ILE A 228 1.18 18.79 -1.45
N GLU A 229 1.56 19.30 -0.28
CA GLU A 229 2.92 19.19 0.25
C GLU A 229 2.92 18.75 1.72
N GLN A 230 4.01 18.09 2.12
CA GLN A 230 4.25 17.74 3.51
C GLN A 230 4.50 18.99 4.34
N VAL A 231 3.91 19.06 5.53
CA VAL A 231 4.07 20.19 6.45
C VAL A 231 5.52 20.25 6.97
N PRO A 232 6.18 21.43 6.91
CA PRO A 232 7.47 21.63 7.58
C PRO A 232 7.39 21.46 9.10
N GLU A 233 8.52 21.18 9.76
CA GLU A 233 8.54 20.80 11.18
C GLU A 233 8.35 22.01 12.12
N SER A 234 8.85 23.17 11.71
CA SER A 234 8.79 24.39 12.53
C SER A 234 7.82 25.42 11.95
N LEU A 235 7.23 26.23 12.84
CA LEU A 235 6.38 27.35 12.43
C LEU A 235 7.11 28.38 11.56
N GLU A 236 8.41 28.56 11.77
CA GLU A 236 9.26 29.44 10.97
C GLU A 236 9.43 28.91 9.55
N GLU A 237 9.71 27.60 9.39
CA GLU A 237 9.79 26.96 8.08
C GLU A 237 8.44 26.96 7.36
N ILE A 238 7.32 26.75 8.07
CA ILE A 238 5.97 26.87 7.50
C ILE A 238 5.74 28.29 6.97
N ALA A 239 6.11 29.32 7.74
CA ALA A 239 5.95 30.71 7.32
C ALA A 239 6.82 31.05 6.09
N GLN A 240 8.07 30.59 6.10
CA GLN A 240 9.01 30.77 4.99
C GLN A 240 8.49 30.07 3.72
N ARG A 241 8.04 28.81 3.84
CA ARG A 241 7.54 28.04 2.70
C ARG A 241 6.22 28.61 2.16
N ASN A 242 5.33 29.09 3.03
CA ASN A 242 4.13 29.80 2.61
C ASN A 242 4.47 31.08 1.82
N ALA A 243 5.50 31.83 2.23
CA ALA A 243 5.95 33.02 1.51
C ALA A 243 6.53 32.67 0.12
N GLU A 244 7.33 31.61 0.03
CA GLU A 244 7.88 31.11 -1.24
C GLU A 244 6.77 30.70 -2.22
N LEU A 245 5.81 29.89 -1.77
CA LEU A 245 4.70 29.43 -2.60
C LEU A 245 3.77 30.58 -2.99
N ARG A 246 3.54 31.54 -2.09
CA ARG A 246 2.77 32.75 -2.39
C ARG A 246 3.42 33.60 -3.47
N ASN A 247 4.75 33.71 -3.47
CA ASN A 247 5.50 34.39 -4.54
C ASN A 247 5.38 33.69 -5.90
N LEU A 248 4.97 32.42 -5.91
CA LEU A 248 4.65 31.64 -7.10
C LEU A 248 3.14 31.59 -7.39
N GLY A 249 2.29 32.30 -6.63
CA GLY A 249 0.83 32.22 -6.77
C GLY A 249 0.22 30.87 -6.37
N ILE A 250 0.92 30.08 -5.57
CA ILE A 250 0.53 28.73 -5.17
C ILE A 250 0.04 28.72 -3.72
N THR A 251 -1.09 28.06 -3.49
CA THR A 251 -1.69 27.83 -2.18
C THR A 251 -1.42 26.40 -1.72
N PRO A 252 -0.67 26.18 -0.62
CA PRO A 252 -0.42 24.83 -0.15
C PRO A 252 -1.63 24.21 0.58
N ILE A 253 -1.77 22.90 0.38
CA ILE A 253 -2.59 21.98 1.16
C ILE A 253 -1.61 21.04 1.86
N TRP A 254 -1.51 21.21 3.17
CA TRP A 254 -0.53 20.51 4.00
C TRP A 254 -1.03 19.12 4.41
N PHE A 255 -0.15 18.13 4.36
CA PHE A 255 -0.33 16.83 4.99
C PHE A 255 0.80 16.53 5.99
N GLU A 256 0.57 15.58 6.90
CA GLU A 256 1.56 15.20 7.92
C GLU A 256 2.88 14.72 7.28
N LYS A 257 4.03 15.12 7.85
CA LYS A 257 5.34 14.76 7.32
C LYS A 257 5.48 13.23 7.19
N GLU A 258 6.10 12.77 6.10
CA GLU A 258 6.34 11.35 5.76
C GLU A 258 5.09 10.50 5.52
N ARG A 259 3.89 11.08 5.60
CA ARG A 259 2.61 10.38 5.44
C ARG A 259 2.08 10.57 4.01
N TYR A 260 2.87 10.12 3.05
CA TYR A 260 2.62 10.31 1.61
C TYR A 260 1.33 9.64 1.13
N GLU A 261 0.82 8.63 1.83
CA GLU A 261 -0.47 7.99 1.56
C GLU A 261 -1.64 8.95 1.74
N LEU A 262 -1.47 10.04 2.51
CA LEU A 262 -2.48 11.09 2.63
C LEU A 262 -2.73 11.84 1.33
N VAL A 263 -1.78 11.85 0.38
CA VAL A 263 -2.00 12.45 -0.94
C VAL A 263 -3.10 11.69 -1.69
N GLU A 264 -3.07 10.35 -1.66
CA GLU A 264 -4.15 9.52 -2.20
C GLU A 264 -5.46 9.79 -1.47
N SER A 265 -5.43 9.86 -0.13
CA SER A 265 -6.63 10.11 0.68
C SER A 265 -7.27 11.46 0.38
N ILE A 266 -6.48 12.52 0.17
CA ILE A 266 -6.96 13.85 -0.20
C ILE A 266 -7.63 13.82 -1.59
N LEU A 267 -7.04 13.13 -2.56
CA LEU A 267 -7.63 12.96 -3.89
C LEU A 267 -8.92 12.11 -3.83
N SER A 268 -8.92 11.04 -3.02
CA SER A 268 -10.10 10.21 -2.77
C SER A 268 -11.24 11.00 -2.12
N LEU A 269 -10.93 11.89 -1.18
CA LEU A 269 -11.90 12.79 -0.59
C LEU A 269 -12.46 13.76 -1.65
N ALA A 270 -11.59 14.36 -2.49
CA ALA A 270 -12.03 15.23 -3.57
C ALA A 270 -12.96 14.48 -4.55
N LYS A 271 -12.63 13.23 -4.90
CA LYS A 271 -13.47 12.35 -5.73
C LYS A 271 -14.84 12.12 -5.10
N ASN A 272 -14.89 11.81 -3.81
CA ASN A 272 -16.15 11.57 -3.09
C ASN A 272 -17.02 12.83 -3.03
N GLU A 273 -16.41 14.00 -2.83
CA GLU A 273 -17.12 15.28 -2.86
C GLU A 273 -17.66 15.61 -4.26
N LEU A 274 -16.88 15.38 -5.31
CA LEU A 274 -17.34 15.54 -6.70
C LEU A 274 -18.48 14.59 -7.06
N ARG A 275 -18.46 13.35 -6.54
CA ARG A 275 -19.55 12.38 -6.65
C ARG A 275 -20.81 12.87 -5.94
N HIS A 276 -20.69 13.34 -4.71
CA HIS A 276 -21.81 13.89 -3.95
C HIS A 276 -22.45 15.11 -4.65
N ARG A 277 -21.64 15.94 -5.33
CA ARG A 277 -22.11 17.10 -6.11
C ARG A 277 -22.67 16.74 -7.50
N GLY A 278 -22.74 15.45 -7.86
CA GLY A 278 -23.37 14.97 -9.09
C GLY A 278 -22.56 15.17 -10.39
N VAL A 279 -21.27 15.46 -10.29
CA VAL A 279 -20.39 15.79 -11.44
C VAL A 279 -19.25 14.80 -11.62
N ALA A 280 -19.22 13.69 -10.85
CA ALA A 280 -18.23 12.67 -11.09
C ALA A 280 -18.30 12.19 -12.55
N PRO A 281 -17.16 12.16 -13.27
CA PRO A 281 -17.12 11.55 -14.59
C PRO A 281 -17.71 10.14 -14.47
N GLN A 282 -18.50 9.74 -15.48
CA GLN A 282 -19.06 8.39 -15.51
C GLN A 282 -17.92 7.40 -15.22
N PRO A 283 -18.11 6.43 -14.31
CA PRO A 283 -17.10 5.44 -14.04
C PRO A 283 -16.70 4.83 -15.38
N LEU A 284 -15.43 4.99 -15.76
CA LEU A 284 -14.87 4.14 -16.78
C LEU A 284 -15.15 2.70 -16.35
N PRO A 285 -15.49 1.79 -17.26
CA PRO A 285 -15.48 0.37 -16.96
C PRO A 285 -14.04 -0.04 -16.67
N VAL A 286 -13.59 0.23 -15.46
CA VAL A 286 -12.32 -0.20 -14.91
C VAL A 286 -12.55 -1.65 -14.51
N GLN A 287 -12.01 -2.58 -15.31
CA GLN A 287 -11.57 -3.82 -14.71
C GLN A 287 -10.32 -3.45 -13.92
N GLU A 288 -10.47 -3.35 -12.61
CA GLU A 288 -9.36 -3.16 -11.69
C GLU A 288 -8.33 -4.26 -12.00
N PRO A 289 -7.07 -3.91 -12.36
CA PRO A 289 -6.03 -4.92 -12.40
C PRO A 289 -5.87 -5.50 -10.98
N PRO A 290 -5.66 -6.81 -10.85
CA PRO A 290 -5.73 -7.50 -9.58
C PRO A 290 -4.70 -6.92 -8.60
N ILE A 291 -5.20 -6.55 -7.43
CA ILE A 291 -4.50 -6.03 -6.28
C ILE A 291 -3.32 -6.97 -5.92
N LYS A 292 -2.14 -6.41 -5.62
CA LYS A 292 -1.06 -7.07 -4.87
C LYS A 292 -0.79 -6.35 -3.54
N LEU A 293 -1.83 -6.13 -2.76
CA LEU A 293 -1.87 -6.75 -1.44
C LEU A 293 -2.55 -8.09 -1.67
N ASP A 294 -2.01 -9.19 -1.15
CA ASP A 294 -2.67 -10.48 -1.34
C ASP A 294 -4.00 -10.60 -0.58
N MET A 295 -4.58 -9.49 -0.08
CA MET A 295 -5.95 -9.41 0.40
C MET A 295 -6.60 -8.05 0.16
N ASP A 296 -7.88 -8.09 -0.21
CA ASP A 296 -8.81 -6.95 -0.15
C ASP A 296 -8.87 -6.42 1.30
N LEU A 297 -8.65 -5.12 1.49
CA LEU A 297 -8.64 -4.46 2.80
C LEU A 297 -9.94 -4.71 3.59
N SER A 298 -11.05 -4.95 2.90
CA SER A 298 -12.34 -5.32 3.51
C SER A 298 -12.32 -6.73 4.09
N HIS A 299 -11.67 -7.68 3.38
CA HIS A 299 -11.44 -9.04 3.85
C HIS A 299 -10.40 -9.06 4.98
N PHE A 300 -9.33 -8.25 4.88
CA PHE A 300 -8.35 -8.08 5.96
C PHE A 300 -8.95 -7.52 7.23
N LEU A 301 -9.75 -6.46 7.14
CA LEU A 301 -10.41 -5.89 8.31
C LEU A 301 -11.38 -6.90 8.93
N GLY A 302 -12.07 -7.71 8.12
CA GLY A 302 -12.89 -8.83 8.61
C GLY A 302 -12.06 -9.85 9.37
N ASP A 303 -11.02 -10.39 8.74
CA ASP A 303 -10.14 -11.40 9.33
C ASP A 303 -9.42 -10.88 10.60
N PHE A 304 -9.01 -9.62 10.60
CA PHE A 304 -8.35 -8.98 11.74
C PHE A 304 -9.32 -8.81 12.90
N ILE A 305 -10.58 -8.44 12.63
CA ILE A 305 -11.65 -8.37 13.64
C ILE A 305 -11.91 -9.74 14.26
N ASP A 306 -11.92 -10.81 13.46
CA ASP A 306 -12.09 -12.19 13.96
C ASP A 306 -10.91 -12.64 14.85
N LEU A 307 -9.73 -12.06 14.67
CA LEU A 307 -8.55 -12.32 15.49
C LEU A 307 -8.58 -11.59 16.85
N MET A 308 -9.19 -10.41 16.96
CA MET A 308 -9.16 -9.57 18.18
C MET A 308 -9.67 -10.25 19.47
N PRO A 309 -10.76 -11.05 19.46
CA PRO A 309 -11.20 -11.80 20.63
C PRO A 309 -10.15 -12.77 21.17
N LEU A 310 -9.32 -13.33 20.28
CA LEU A 310 -8.25 -14.26 20.65
C LEU A 310 -7.04 -13.52 21.21
N LEU A 311 -6.74 -12.33 20.66
CA LEU A 311 -5.69 -11.45 21.16
C LEU A 311 -5.94 -11.01 22.61
N HIS A 312 -7.20 -10.89 23.04
CA HIS A 312 -7.55 -10.62 24.44
C HIS A 312 -6.95 -11.65 25.42
N TRP A 313 -6.90 -12.92 25.00
CA TRP A 313 -6.39 -14.03 25.80
C TRP A 313 -4.93 -14.38 25.47
N LEU A 314 -4.28 -13.69 24.53
CA LEU A 314 -2.92 -14.02 24.10
C LEU A 314 -1.96 -14.07 25.31
N HIS A 315 -1.24 -15.19 25.45
CA HIS A 315 -0.34 -15.48 26.57
C HIS A 315 -0.99 -15.43 27.98
N ARG A 316 -2.32 -15.59 28.07
CA ARG A 316 -3.09 -15.76 29.32
C ARG A 316 -3.72 -17.16 29.39
N GLY A 317 -4.02 -17.63 30.61
CA GLY A 317 -4.81 -18.86 30.78
C GLY A 317 -6.27 -18.60 30.40
N VAL A 318 -6.85 -19.46 29.54
CA VAL A 318 -8.27 -19.38 29.17
C VAL A 318 -9.04 -20.26 30.16
N PRO A 319 -9.87 -19.67 31.04
CA PRO A 319 -10.58 -20.42 32.06
C PRO A 319 -11.64 -21.33 31.42
N GLN A 320 -12.02 -22.38 32.14
CA GLN A 320 -13.01 -23.37 31.71
C GLN A 320 -14.31 -22.74 31.13
N ALA A 321 -14.79 -21.66 31.73
CA ALA A 321 -16.02 -20.97 31.31
C ALA A 321 -15.89 -20.28 29.93
N ALA A 322 -14.67 -19.95 29.51
CA ALA A 322 -14.36 -19.27 28.26
C ALA A 322 -13.87 -20.24 27.17
N THR A 323 -13.48 -21.48 27.50
CA THR A 323 -12.86 -22.43 26.57
C THR A 323 -13.68 -22.64 25.29
N SER A 324 -14.97 -22.94 25.40
CA SER A 324 -15.83 -23.18 24.23
C SER A 324 -15.91 -21.96 23.32
N GLN A 325 -16.12 -20.78 23.92
CA GLN A 325 -16.21 -19.50 23.22
C GLN A 325 -14.87 -19.15 22.53
N TYR A 326 -13.75 -19.41 23.20
CA TYR A 326 -12.42 -19.18 22.66
C TYR A 326 -12.09 -20.10 21.49
N LEU A 327 -12.41 -21.40 21.60
CA LEU A 327 -12.23 -22.36 20.50
C LEU A 327 -13.14 -22.02 19.31
N SER A 328 -14.35 -21.52 19.55
CA SER A 328 -15.26 -21.02 18.51
C SER A 328 -14.70 -19.76 17.81
N ALA A 329 -14.15 -18.80 18.57
CA ALA A 329 -13.46 -17.64 17.99
C ALA A 329 -12.24 -18.07 17.15
N MET A 330 -11.46 -19.04 17.63
CA MET A 330 -10.32 -19.59 16.90
C MET A 330 -10.79 -20.25 15.61
N GLN A 331 -11.90 -20.98 15.65
CA GLN A 331 -12.49 -21.57 14.47
C GLN A 331 -12.83 -20.51 13.40
N ARG A 332 -13.32 -19.31 13.77
CA ARG A 332 -13.60 -18.23 12.80
C ARG A 332 -12.35 -17.81 12.03
N VAL A 333 -11.20 -17.71 12.70
CA VAL A 333 -9.90 -17.37 12.07
C VAL A 333 -9.45 -18.44 11.08
N PHE A 334 -9.67 -19.71 11.39
CA PHE A 334 -9.30 -20.83 10.51
C PHE A 334 -10.40 -21.22 9.50
N HIS A 335 -11.56 -20.56 9.54
CA HIS A 335 -12.71 -20.87 8.69
C HIS A 335 -12.71 -19.99 7.44
N GLY A 336 -12.32 -20.57 6.30
CA GLY A 336 -12.29 -19.87 5.01
C GLY A 336 -10.86 -19.57 4.54
N HIS A 337 -10.71 -18.72 3.52
CA HIS A 337 -9.39 -18.23 3.11
C HIS A 337 -9.12 -16.94 3.89
N SER A 338 -8.50 -17.05 5.07
CA SER A 338 -8.06 -15.90 5.89
C SER A 338 -6.57 -15.61 5.64
N PHE A 339 -6.11 -14.35 5.82
CA PHE A 339 -4.66 -14.05 5.75
C PHE A 339 -3.82 -14.98 6.63
N ALA A 340 -4.38 -15.39 7.77
CA ALA A 340 -3.67 -16.22 8.73
C ALA A 340 -3.31 -17.59 8.16
N THR A 341 -4.11 -18.10 7.21
CA THR A 341 -4.06 -19.48 6.71
C THR A 341 -3.61 -19.61 5.27
N GLN A 342 -3.43 -18.49 4.55
CA GLN A 342 -3.14 -18.49 3.11
C GLN A 342 -1.88 -19.27 2.73
N GLN A 343 -0.86 -19.26 3.60
CA GLN A 343 0.43 -19.90 3.38
C GLN A 343 0.54 -21.29 4.02
N THR A 344 -0.52 -21.77 4.67
CA THR A 344 -0.61 -23.11 5.27
C THR A 344 -1.17 -24.12 4.26
N ASP A 345 -0.64 -25.35 4.25
CA ASP A 345 -1.18 -26.43 3.44
C ASP A 345 -2.69 -26.57 3.66
N LYS A 346 -3.42 -26.68 2.55
CA LYS A 346 -4.89 -26.71 2.57
C LYS A 346 -5.43 -27.84 3.44
N ASN A 347 -4.76 -28.99 3.51
CA ASN A 347 -5.22 -30.10 4.35
C ASN A 347 -5.01 -29.78 5.83
N LEU A 348 -3.90 -29.15 6.21
CA LEU A 348 -3.67 -28.71 7.60
C LEU A 348 -4.70 -27.65 8.03
N ALA A 349 -5.00 -26.68 7.16
CA ALA A 349 -6.03 -25.67 7.44
C ALA A 349 -7.42 -26.31 7.61
N MET A 350 -7.79 -27.25 6.74
CA MET A 350 -9.05 -27.99 6.86
C MET A 350 -9.10 -28.93 8.08
N ALA A 351 -7.96 -29.49 8.48
CA ALA A 351 -7.86 -30.27 9.72
C ALA A 351 -8.11 -29.38 10.95
N LEU A 352 -7.51 -28.19 10.99
CA LEU A 352 -7.71 -27.20 12.05
C LEU A 352 -9.17 -26.76 12.17
N ASP A 353 -9.84 -26.35 11.09
CA ASP A 353 -11.26 -25.95 11.14
C ASP A 353 -12.14 -27.08 11.69
N ASN A 354 -11.99 -28.31 11.17
CA ASN A 354 -12.82 -29.42 11.61
C ASN A 354 -12.53 -29.84 13.06
N LEU A 355 -11.26 -29.81 13.49
CA LEU A 355 -10.87 -30.11 14.86
C LEU A 355 -11.37 -29.04 15.83
N LEU A 356 -11.22 -27.75 15.52
CA LEU A 356 -11.72 -26.66 16.35
C LEU A 356 -13.24 -26.69 16.47
N ARG A 357 -13.96 -27.04 15.40
CA ARG A 357 -15.41 -27.22 15.42
C ARG A 357 -15.85 -28.36 16.35
N VAL A 358 -15.09 -29.46 16.39
CA VAL A 358 -15.31 -30.58 17.32
C VAL A 358 -15.06 -30.16 18.76
N LEU A 359 -13.94 -29.46 19.01
CA LEU A 359 -13.53 -29.08 20.35
C LEU A 359 -14.36 -27.93 20.93
N SER A 360 -14.96 -27.07 20.09
CA SER A 360 -15.83 -25.96 20.51
C SER A 360 -17.25 -26.40 20.83
N SER A 361 -17.75 -27.48 20.20
CA SER A 361 -19.06 -28.08 20.52
C SER A 361 -19.01 -28.93 21.80
N SER A 362 -20.05 -28.83 22.64
CA SER A 362 -20.12 -29.52 23.93
C SER A 362 -20.09 -31.05 23.82
N VAL A 363 -19.64 -31.69 24.90
CA VAL A 363 -19.21 -33.10 25.09
C VAL A 363 -20.30 -34.17 24.91
N GLU A 364 -21.00 -34.15 23.79
CA GLU A 364 -21.53 -35.39 23.23
C GLU A 364 -20.78 -35.62 21.94
N PHE A 365 -19.78 -36.50 22.02
CA PHE A 365 -19.05 -37.04 20.89
C PHE A 365 -20.00 -37.94 20.05
N ASP A 366 -21.02 -37.29 19.50
CA ASP A 366 -22.12 -37.84 18.73
C ASP A 366 -21.70 -38.13 17.28
N GLY A 367 -22.64 -38.58 16.45
CA GLY A 367 -22.35 -38.88 15.04
C GLY A 367 -21.83 -37.67 14.25
N TYR A 368 -22.24 -36.46 14.62
CA TYR A 368 -21.75 -35.23 13.99
C TYR A 368 -20.29 -34.95 14.36
N THR A 369 -19.97 -35.05 15.65
CA THR A 369 -18.62 -34.85 16.17
C THR A 369 -17.65 -35.91 15.63
N HIS A 370 -18.09 -37.17 15.58
CA HIS A 370 -17.33 -38.25 14.95
C HIS A 370 -17.06 -37.97 13.47
N GLY A 371 -18.07 -37.56 12.70
CA GLY A 371 -17.92 -37.25 11.28
C GLY A 371 -16.94 -36.10 11.02
N LYS A 372 -17.00 -35.04 11.82
CA LYS A 372 -16.06 -33.90 11.72
C LYS A 372 -14.65 -34.27 12.14
N LEU A 373 -14.51 -35.04 13.21
CA LEU A 373 -13.20 -35.52 13.65
C LEU A 373 -12.58 -36.49 12.64
N SER A 374 -13.39 -37.36 12.02
CA SER A 374 -12.96 -38.25 10.94
C SER A 374 -12.52 -37.46 9.71
N ALA A 375 -13.22 -36.36 9.38
CA ALA A 375 -12.80 -35.46 8.31
C ALA A 375 -11.45 -34.79 8.63
N ALA A 376 -11.27 -34.29 9.87
CA ALA A 376 -9.99 -33.74 10.31
C ALA A 376 -8.87 -34.78 10.22
N PHE A 377 -9.10 -35.99 10.69
CA PHE A 377 -8.16 -37.12 10.58
C PHE A 377 -7.76 -37.37 9.15
N ARG A 378 -8.72 -37.51 8.24
CA ARG A 378 -8.46 -37.74 6.81
C ARG A 378 -7.60 -36.63 6.19
N TYR A 379 -7.85 -35.36 6.51
CA TYR A 379 -7.01 -34.27 6.01
C TYR A 379 -5.58 -34.33 6.57
N MET A 380 -5.40 -34.65 7.86
CA MET A 380 -4.06 -34.88 8.42
C MET A 380 -3.32 -36.02 7.70
N GLN A 381 -4.02 -37.13 7.40
CA GLN A 381 -3.42 -38.24 6.67
C GLN A 381 -3.11 -37.90 5.19
N GLN A 382 -3.91 -37.04 4.56
CA GLN A 382 -3.63 -36.50 3.21
C GLN A 382 -2.37 -35.63 3.19
N TYR A 383 -2.17 -34.81 4.23
CA TYR A 383 -0.93 -34.07 4.39
C TYR A 383 0.28 -34.99 4.60
N LEU A 384 0.19 -35.96 5.52
CA LEU A 384 1.28 -36.93 5.75
C LEU A 384 1.66 -37.67 4.46
N LYS A 385 0.66 -38.10 3.67
CA LYS A 385 0.88 -38.71 2.37
C LYS A 385 1.57 -37.78 1.37
N SER A 386 1.24 -36.48 1.35
CA SER A 386 1.83 -35.53 0.40
C SER A 386 3.31 -35.26 0.68
N ILE A 387 3.74 -35.37 1.94
CA ILE A 387 5.13 -35.21 2.36
C ILE A 387 5.91 -36.53 2.43
N GLY A 388 5.27 -37.67 2.11
CA GLY A 388 5.90 -38.99 2.06
C GLY A 388 6.04 -39.69 3.41
N GLU A 389 5.30 -39.27 4.43
CA GLU A 389 5.26 -39.88 5.75
C GLU A 389 4.26 -41.05 5.83
N GLU A 390 4.42 -41.90 6.84
CA GLU A 390 3.49 -42.99 7.13
C GLU A 390 2.08 -42.44 7.39
N ASN A 391 1.08 -43.00 6.72
CA ASN A 391 -0.31 -42.55 6.76
C ASN A 391 -1.28 -43.72 6.69
N TYR A 392 -2.51 -43.48 7.14
CA TYR A 392 -3.58 -44.48 7.23
C TYR A 392 -4.76 -44.16 6.30
N LEU A 393 -4.51 -43.61 5.11
CA LEU A 393 -5.59 -43.29 4.15
C LEU A 393 -6.21 -44.52 3.48
N ASP A 394 -5.41 -45.56 3.30
CA ASP A 394 -5.81 -46.78 2.59
C ASP A 394 -6.38 -47.84 3.55
N ASP A 395 -6.49 -47.51 4.84
CA ASP A 395 -7.02 -48.34 5.92
C ASP A 395 -8.56 -48.28 5.96
N ASP A 396 -9.23 -49.41 5.70
CA ASP A 396 -10.69 -49.52 5.72
C ASP A 396 -11.23 -49.83 7.14
N PHE A 397 -10.84 -49.01 8.12
CA PHE A 397 -11.24 -49.16 9.52
C PHE A 397 -12.20 -48.04 9.96
N GLU A 398 -13.25 -48.41 10.69
CA GLU A 398 -14.05 -47.44 11.46
C GLU A 398 -13.30 -47.03 12.73
N TRP A 399 -12.52 -45.96 12.61
CA TRP A 399 -11.75 -45.42 13.73
C TRP A 399 -12.65 -44.88 14.83
N LYS A 400 -12.36 -45.29 16.07
CA LYS A 400 -12.98 -44.72 17.27
C LYS A 400 -12.40 -43.34 17.54
N ILE A 401 -13.16 -42.52 18.25
CA ILE A 401 -12.76 -41.17 18.65
C ILE A 401 -11.44 -41.14 19.44
N HIS A 402 -11.12 -42.22 20.16
CA HIS A 402 -9.82 -42.33 20.82
C HIS A 402 -8.69 -42.36 19.81
N GLU A 403 -8.83 -43.23 18.80
CA GLU A 403 -7.84 -43.47 17.76
C GLU A 403 -7.69 -42.23 16.88
N LEU A 404 -8.81 -41.60 16.51
CA LEU A 404 -8.85 -40.34 15.76
C LEU A 404 -8.14 -39.17 16.47
N LEU A 405 -7.97 -39.22 17.80
CA LEU A 405 -7.23 -38.21 18.57
C LEU A 405 -5.79 -38.62 18.87
N THR A 406 -5.53 -39.91 19.08
CA THR A 406 -4.24 -40.41 19.58
C THR A 406 -3.26 -40.75 18.48
N ILE A 407 -3.72 -41.39 17.40
CA ILE A 407 -2.88 -41.76 16.26
C ILE A 407 -2.25 -40.51 15.60
N PRO A 408 -3.04 -39.51 15.15
CA PRO A 408 -2.45 -38.35 14.49
C PRO A 408 -1.58 -37.51 15.44
N ALA A 409 -1.90 -37.47 16.74
CA ALA A 409 -1.08 -36.76 17.72
C ALA A 409 0.33 -37.37 17.78
N SER A 410 0.45 -38.69 17.83
CA SER A 410 1.75 -39.38 17.84
C SER A 410 2.52 -39.20 16.54
N GLN A 411 1.85 -39.24 15.38
CA GLN A 411 2.49 -39.04 14.07
C GLN A 411 3.05 -37.61 13.96
N LEU A 412 2.27 -36.61 14.32
CA LEU A 412 2.64 -35.20 14.24
C LEU A 412 3.72 -34.82 15.27
N GLU A 413 3.68 -35.36 16.48
CA GLU A 413 4.74 -35.17 17.49
C GLU A 413 6.09 -35.71 16.98
N THR A 414 6.08 -36.89 16.35
CA THR A 414 7.29 -37.48 15.75
C THR A 414 7.83 -36.61 14.61
N LEU A 415 6.94 -36.07 13.77
CA LEU A 415 7.29 -35.19 12.66
C LEU A 415 7.95 -33.89 13.17
N VAL A 416 7.38 -33.25 14.20
CA VAL A 416 7.92 -32.03 14.82
C VAL A 416 9.27 -32.29 15.51
N ALA A 417 9.45 -33.46 16.12
CA ALA A 417 10.72 -33.83 16.75
C ALA A 417 11.85 -34.04 15.74
N ASN A 418 11.52 -34.54 14.54
CA ASN A 418 12.50 -34.87 13.49
C ASN A 418 12.78 -33.70 12.55
N LYS A 419 11.91 -32.69 12.48
CA LYS A 419 12.02 -31.57 11.56
C LYS A 419 11.66 -30.27 12.26
N VAL A 420 12.65 -29.38 12.41
CA VAL A 420 12.43 -28.00 12.87
C VAL A 420 12.62 -27.07 11.69
N ASP A 421 11.52 -26.57 11.13
CA ASP A 421 11.55 -25.49 10.15
C ASP A 421 10.55 -24.40 10.57
N GLY A 422 10.87 -23.12 10.35
CA GLY A 422 10.02 -21.99 10.76
C GLY A 422 8.82 -21.76 9.82
N SER A 423 8.31 -22.83 9.18
CA SER A 423 7.27 -22.71 8.16
C SER A 423 5.87 -22.61 8.78
N PHE A 424 4.92 -22.11 7.99
CA PHE A 424 3.50 -22.09 8.37
C PHE A 424 2.97 -23.49 8.69
N ASP A 425 3.39 -24.49 7.93
CA ASP A 425 2.98 -25.88 8.14
C ASP A 425 3.52 -26.43 9.47
N TYR A 426 4.76 -26.11 9.82
CA TYR A 426 5.35 -26.51 11.11
C TYR A 426 4.58 -25.94 12.30
N HIS A 427 4.26 -24.64 12.28
CA HIS A 427 3.46 -24.02 13.33
C HIS A 427 2.02 -24.54 13.36
N ALA A 428 1.42 -24.81 12.20
CA ALA A 428 0.10 -25.44 12.12
C ALA A 428 0.10 -26.84 12.75
N ILE A 429 1.13 -27.65 12.47
CA ILE A 429 1.27 -29.00 13.04
C ILE A 429 1.40 -28.94 14.57
N ARG A 430 2.22 -28.02 15.11
CA ARG A 430 2.36 -27.85 16.58
C ARG A 430 1.02 -27.47 17.22
N LEU A 431 0.26 -26.57 16.60
CA LEU A 431 -1.08 -26.19 17.06
C LEU A 431 -2.06 -27.37 17.01
N ILE A 432 -2.09 -28.13 15.92
CA ILE A 432 -2.93 -29.33 15.79
C ILE A 432 -2.59 -30.35 16.89
N SER A 433 -1.32 -30.63 17.12
CA SER A 433 -0.87 -31.55 18.18
C SER A 433 -1.35 -31.10 19.56
N ALA A 434 -1.20 -29.81 19.88
CA ALA A 434 -1.68 -29.26 21.16
C ALA A 434 -3.21 -29.38 21.30
N LEU A 435 -3.97 -29.14 20.22
CA LEU A 435 -5.43 -29.30 20.20
C LEU A 435 -5.87 -30.76 20.33
N LEU A 436 -5.18 -31.70 19.70
CA LEU A 436 -5.46 -33.14 19.84
C LEU A 436 -5.25 -33.60 21.29
N GLN A 437 -4.14 -33.19 21.92
CA GLN A 437 -3.88 -33.45 23.34
C GLN A 437 -4.96 -32.81 24.24
N HIS A 438 -5.42 -31.60 23.90
CA HIS A 438 -6.54 -30.97 24.61
C HIS A 438 -7.82 -31.78 24.45
N GLY A 439 -8.15 -32.25 23.25
CA GLY A 439 -9.30 -33.11 22.99
C GLY A 439 -9.28 -34.42 23.80
N GLN A 440 -8.10 -35.04 23.94
CA GLN A 440 -7.92 -36.21 24.78
C GLN A 440 -8.21 -35.89 26.27
N LYS A 441 -7.69 -34.77 26.78
CA LYS A 441 -7.94 -34.31 28.15
C LYS A 441 -9.42 -33.98 28.39
N GLN A 442 -10.05 -33.28 27.45
CA GLN A 442 -11.46 -32.89 27.53
C GLN A 442 -12.37 -34.11 27.56
N ARG A 443 -12.07 -35.14 26.77
CA ARG A 443 -12.80 -36.42 26.79
C ARG A 443 -12.71 -37.15 28.13
N MET A 444 -11.55 -37.11 28.78
CA MET A 444 -11.33 -37.77 30.09
C MET A 444 -11.89 -36.97 31.27
N SER A 445 -12.33 -35.72 31.03
CA SER A 445 -12.86 -34.84 32.06
C SER A 445 -14.35 -35.12 32.32
N PRO A 446 -14.79 -35.19 33.58
CA PRO A 446 -16.21 -35.28 33.92
C PRO A 446 -16.98 -33.95 33.70
N LYS A 447 -16.29 -32.87 33.29
CA LYS A 447 -16.88 -31.56 33.02
C LYS A 447 -17.07 -31.33 31.52
N SER A 448 -18.08 -30.54 31.14
CA SER A 448 -18.45 -30.24 29.74
C SER A 448 -17.34 -29.56 28.92
N PHE A 449 -16.42 -28.83 29.55
CA PHE A 449 -15.19 -28.30 28.94
C PHE A 449 -14.08 -28.34 29.99
N CYS A 450 -12.82 -28.40 29.55
CA CYS A 450 -11.67 -28.25 30.44
C CYS A 450 -10.98 -26.91 30.22
N GLU A 451 -10.18 -26.46 31.18
CA GLU A 451 -9.35 -25.26 31.01
C GLU A 451 -8.40 -25.46 29.82
N LEU A 452 -8.25 -24.44 28.98
CA LEU A 452 -7.38 -24.56 27.81
C LEU A 452 -5.92 -24.59 28.29
N PRO A 453 -5.12 -25.60 27.90
CA PRO A 453 -3.71 -25.65 28.25
C PRO A 453 -2.98 -24.42 27.71
N GLY A 454 -2.06 -23.86 28.50
CA GLY A 454 -1.20 -22.77 28.05
C GLY A 454 -0.42 -23.10 26.77
N ALA A 455 -0.16 -24.39 26.52
CA ALA A 455 0.44 -24.87 25.27
C ALA A 455 -0.39 -24.49 24.03
N VAL A 456 -1.72 -24.67 24.03
CA VAL A 456 -2.55 -24.34 22.85
C VAL A 456 -2.47 -22.86 22.52
N ASN A 457 -2.55 -22.00 23.54
CA ASN A 457 -2.49 -20.56 23.37
C ASN A 457 -1.08 -20.09 22.96
N HIS A 458 -0.03 -20.76 23.44
CA HIS A 458 1.35 -20.50 23.03
C HIS A 458 1.58 -20.85 21.56
N GLU A 459 1.17 -22.05 21.13
CA GLU A 459 1.29 -22.47 19.73
C GLU A 459 0.47 -21.59 18.78
N PHE A 460 -0.72 -21.19 19.20
CA PHE A 460 -1.55 -20.24 18.47
C PHE A 460 -0.86 -18.87 18.34
N GLY A 461 -0.24 -18.38 19.44
CA GLY A 461 0.51 -17.14 19.44
C GLY A 461 1.70 -17.16 18.48
N ASP A 462 2.48 -18.25 18.46
CA ASP A 462 3.59 -18.45 17.53
C ASP A 462 3.09 -18.42 16.07
N TYR A 463 2.00 -19.15 15.77
CA TYR A 463 1.40 -19.21 14.43
C TYR A 463 0.92 -17.83 13.95
N ILE A 464 0.18 -17.11 14.79
CA ILE A 464 -0.32 -15.77 14.45
C ILE A 464 0.81 -14.74 14.34
N SER A 465 1.86 -14.88 15.15
CA SER A 465 3.05 -14.01 15.04
C SER A 465 3.73 -14.17 13.69
N LEU A 466 3.87 -15.41 13.21
CA LEU A 466 4.39 -15.69 11.88
C LEU A 466 3.47 -15.11 10.79
N ALA A 467 2.15 -15.31 10.91
CA ALA A 467 1.18 -14.80 9.94
C ALA A 467 1.16 -13.27 9.85
N LEU A 468 1.20 -12.57 10.99
CA LEU A 468 1.21 -11.10 11.02
C LEU A 468 2.56 -10.55 10.53
N SER A 469 3.68 -11.21 10.85
CA SER A 469 4.99 -10.83 10.35
C SER A 469 5.10 -11.01 8.83
N ALA A 470 4.66 -12.15 8.29
CA ALA A 470 4.78 -12.45 6.87
C ALA A 470 3.85 -11.59 5.99
N ASN A 471 2.63 -11.29 6.47
CA ASN A 471 1.63 -10.58 5.68
C ASN A 471 1.61 -9.07 5.92
N LEU A 472 2.01 -8.60 7.10
CA LEU A 472 1.94 -7.17 7.48
C LEU A 472 3.28 -6.57 7.89
N GLY A 473 4.34 -7.37 8.06
CA GLY A 473 5.62 -6.89 8.58
C GLY A 473 5.58 -6.45 10.04
N VAL A 474 4.56 -6.86 10.81
CA VAL A 474 4.34 -6.43 12.21
C VAL A 474 4.76 -7.52 13.19
N THR A 475 5.39 -7.12 14.29
CA THR A 475 5.71 -8.01 15.43
C THR A 475 4.58 -8.04 16.44
N VAL A 476 4.10 -9.23 16.81
CA VAL A 476 3.11 -9.38 17.87
C VAL A 476 3.76 -9.15 19.24
N PRO A 477 3.19 -8.29 20.10
CA PRO A 477 3.74 -8.05 21.43
C PRO A 477 3.55 -9.25 22.36
N ASP A 478 4.54 -9.53 23.21
CA ASP A 478 4.52 -10.64 24.19
C ASP A 478 3.31 -10.59 25.14
N ARG A 479 2.81 -9.39 25.49
CA ARG A 479 1.56 -9.17 26.23
C ARG A 479 0.94 -7.82 25.87
N LEU A 480 -0.39 -7.78 25.79
CA LEU A 480 -1.17 -6.53 25.79
C LEU A 480 -1.24 -5.95 27.22
N ASP A 481 -0.09 -5.48 27.73
CA ASP A 481 0.05 -4.88 29.05
C ASP A 481 -0.11 -3.34 29.03
N HIS A 482 -0.51 -2.77 30.17
CA HIS A 482 -1.09 -1.44 30.36
C HIS A 482 -0.27 -0.22 29.87
N ILE A 483 1.00 -0.38 29.50
CA ILE A 483 1.93 0.77 29.36
C ILE A 483 1.93 1.36 27.93
N TYR A 484 1.60 0.57 26.89
CA TYR A 484 1.63 1.03 25.49
C TYR A 484 0.47 0.52 24.60
N THR A 485 -0.48 -0.25 25.14
CA THR A 485 -1.54 -0.93 24.35
C THR A 485 -2.98 -0.62 24.81
N GLY A 486 -3.19 0.47 25.56
CA GLY A 486 -4.48 0.80 26.19
C GLY A 486 -5.67 0.72 25.23
N ASP A 487 -5.53 1.29 24.03
CA ASP A 487 -6.58 1.31 23.01
C ASP A 487 -6.81 -0.06 22.36
N ILE A 488 -5.73 -0.79 22.02
CA ILE A 488 -5.80 -2.14 21.43
C ILE A 488 -6.44 -3.13 22.40
N ARG A 489 -6.05 -3.07 23.67
CA ARG A 489 -6.59 -3.94 24.72
C ARG A 489 -8.08 -3.70 24.92
N SER A 490 -8.51 -2.43 24.98
CA SER A 490 -9.93 -2.08 25.11
C SER A 490 -10.73 -2.62 23.92
N LEU A 491 -10.19 -2.55 22.71
CA LEU A 491 -10.87 -3.09 21.53
C LEU A 491 -10.91 -4.62 21.52
N CYS A 492 -9.86 -5.31 21.97
CA CYS A 492 -9.86 -6.77 22.08
C CYS A 492 -10.84 -7.26 23.17
N GLU A 493 -10.94 -6.53 24.27
CA GLU A 493 -11.92 -6.78 25.34
C GLU A 493 -13.36 -6.51 24.86
N ASP A 494 -13.58 -5.42 24.13
CA ASP A 494 -14.86 -5.13 23.47
C ASP A 494 -15.24 -6.24 22.46
N ALA A 495 -14.28 -6.71 21.65
CA ALA A 495 -14.48 -7.79 20.68
C ALA A 495 -14.89 -9.09 21.38
N TRP A 496 -14.19 -9.47 22.46
CA TRP A 496 -14.51 -10.66 23.25
C TRP A 496 -15.91 -10.59 23.87
N ASN A 497 -16.26 -9.45 24.49
CA ASN A 497 -17.56 -9.25 25.14
C ASN A 497 -18.75 -9.22 24.17
N ASN A 498 -18.49 -9.04 22.87
CA ASN A 498 -19.50 -8.93 21.83
C ASN A 498 -19.39 -10.02 20.74
N LEU A 499 -18.61 -11.08 20.96
CA LEU A 499 -18.35 -12.14 19.96
C LEU A 499 -19.62 -12.77 19.35
N ASP A 500 -20.70 -12.88 20.14
CA ASP A 500 -21.97 -13.49 19.74
C ASP A 500 -23.08 -12.46 19.42
N LYS A 501 -22.72 -11.17 19.32
CA LYS A 501 -23.64 -10.08 18.97
C LYS A 501 -23.40 -9.60 17.54
N PRO A 502 -24.42 -8.99 16.88
CA PRO A 502 -24.21 -8.34 15.58
C PRO A 502 -23.12 -7.27 15.65
N ILE A 503 -22.29 -7.18 14.61
CA ILE A 503 -21.17 -6.22 14.52
C ILE A 503 -21.70 -4.79 14.68
N ASP A 504 -21.22 -4.07 15.69
CA ASP A 504 -21.49 -2.65 15.86
C ASP A 504 -20.65 -1.85 14.86
N LEU A 505 -21.30 -1.11 13.96
CA LEU A 505 -20.62 -0.24 12.98
C LEU A 505 -19.67 0.75 13.66
N ARG A 506 -19.97 1.18 14.90
CA ARG A 506 -19.07 2.04 15.68
C ARG A 506 -17.81 1.31 16.14
N PHE A 507 -17.89 0.00 16.41
CA PHE A 507 -16.73 -0.82 16.73
C PHE A 507 -15.85 -0.99 15.49
N PHE A 508 -16.45 -1.27 14.33
CA PHE A 508 -15.73 -1.37 13.05
C PHE A 508 -14.96 -0.08 12.72
N GLU A 509 -15.58 1.09 12.87
CA GLU A 509 -14.91 2.38 12.66
C GLU A 509 -13.79 2.63 13.68
N ARG A 510 -13.94 2.22 14.95
CA ARG A 510 -12.84 2.31 15.94
C ARG A 510 -11.64 1.44 15.57
N VAL A 511 -11.87 0.20 15.10
CA VAL A 511 -10.80 -0.70 14.65
C VAL A 511 -10.13 -0.16 13.41
N LYS A 512 -10.90 0.37 12.45
CA LYS A 512 -10.38 1.01 11.23
C LYS A 512 -9.49 2.21 11.55
N LEU A 513 -9.90 3.07 12.48
CA LEU A 513 -9.10 4.21 12.95
C LEU A 513 -7.81 3.76 13.65
N MET A 514 -7.86 2.69 14.46
CA MET A 514 -6.70 2.12 15.13
C MET A 514 -5.69 1.53 14.14
N VAL A 515 -6.14 0.71 13.18
CA VAL A 515 -5.27 0.14 12.13
C VAL A 515 -4.65 1.27 11.29
N ALA A 516 -5.45 2.29 10.96
CA ALA A 516 -4.96 3.49 10.27
C ALA A 516 -4.02 4.37 11.12
N GLN A 517 -3.92 4.15 12.44
CA GLN A 517 -2.95 4.79 13.33
C GLN A 517 -1.67 3.98 13.49
N ILE A 518 -1.76 2.64 13.47
CA ILE A 518 -0.64 1.70 13.61
C ILE A 518 0.17 1.59 12.30
N LEU A 519 -0.49 1.75 11.16
CA LEU A 519 0.15 1.75 9.83
C LEU A 519 0.69 3.14 9.42
N LYS A 520 0.64 4.14 10.32
CA LYS A 520 1.34 5.42 10.21
C LYS A 520 2.77 5.28 10.72
#